data_AF-A0A959KJQ7-F1
#
_entry.id   AF-A0A959KJQ7-F1
#
_cell.length_a   1.000
_cell.length_b   1.000
_cell.length_c   1.000
_cell.angle_alpha   90.00
_cell.angle_beta   90.00
_cell.angle_gamma   90.00
#
_symmetry.space_group_name_H-M   'P 1'
#
loop_
_entity.id
_entity.type
_entity.pdbx_description
1 polymer ?
#
loop_
_entity_poly.entity_id
_entity_poly.type
_entity_poly.pdbx_seq_one_letter_code
_entity_poly.pdbx_strand_id
1 'polypeptide(L)'
;KLKQLCVLAAHQAVYTANYQYIREFRNAFFPYLESRDLLQVPAIGLYYHGFFILQDEAGDRHFPAFRELLREHSDRFPPEEVRQLYLMAINYCVGRVNRGEHRFFEEMSALYRAGLSQNLLLEKGRLSRFTYLNAVAAAIQTRDFDWAEELIEQYRRFLSPAHRDSAYHYCRARLSYETGRYDEALTEINQAYFKDVLLNLAAKTISLKIYYTLENFDLLDAHVNAMNNFIRRNRLIGYHRKNYLNLLRFTRKLLGVNPFDPKATAELRVQIEAAEPLTEKAWLLAQLR
;
A
#
# COMPACT_ATOMS: atom_id res chain seq x y z
N LYS A 1 30.50 -2.58 4.90
CA LYS A 1 30.29 -3.83 4.11
C LYS A 1 28.83 -4.30 4.16
N LEU A 2 28.25 -4.68 5.31
CA LEU A 2 26.84 -5.11 5.40
C LEU A 2 25.83 -4.05 4.89
N LYS A 3 26.03 -2.78 5.25
CA LYS A 3 25.24 -1.65 4.69
C LYS A 3 25.25 -1.62 3.15
N GLN A 4 26.42 -1.77 2.54
CA GLN A 4 26.56 -1.79 1.08
C GLN A 4 25.88 -3.02 0.46
N LEU A 5 25.96 -4.17 1.13
CA LEU A 5 25.24 -5.37 0.72
C LEU A 5 23.72 -5.16 0.73
N CYS A 6 23.18 -4.45 1.74
CA CYS A 6 21.77 -4.08 1.79
C CYS A 6 21.38 -3.13 0.65
N VAL A 7 22.22 -2.14 0.33
CA VAL A 7 22.00 -1.23 -0.81
C VAL A 7 21.93 -2.03 -2.12
N LEU A 8 22.86 -2.98 -2.33
CA LEU A 8 22.86 -3.84 -3.51
C LEU A 8 21.64 -4.77 -3.55
N ALA A 9 21.25 -5.35 -2.41
CA ALA A 9 20.06 -6.18 -2.28
C ALA A 9 18.78 -5.42 -2.62
N ALA A 10 18.62 -4.20 -2.10
CA ALA A 10 17.49 -3.33 -2.42
C ALA A 10 17.45 -2.97 -3.91
N HIS A 11 18.61 -2.69 -4.52
CA HIS A 11 18.70 -2.42 -5.95
C HIS A 11 18.32 -3.65 -6.79
N GLN A 12 18.80 -4.84 -6.41
CA GLN A 12 18.43 -6.10 -7.08
C GLN A 12 16.93 -6.39 -7.00
N ALA A 13 16.30 -6.15 -5.85
CA ALA A 13 14.86 -6.35 -5.67
C ALA A 13 14.01 -5.46 -6.61
N VAL A 14 14.51 -4.26 -6.96
CA VAL A 14 13.79 -3.32 -7.83
C VAL A 14 14.09 -3.53 -9.31
N TYR A 15 15.35 -3.81 -9.67
CA TYR A 15 15.81 -3.83 -11.07
C TYR A 15 16.06 -5.23 -11.64
N THR A 16 15.76 -6.30 -10.87
CA THR A 16 15.97 -7.70 -11.27
C THR A 16 17.42 -7.98 -11.74
N ALA A 17 18.38 -7.21 -11.22
CA ALA A 17 19.80 -7.39 -11.52
C ALA A 17 20.33 -8.64 -10.79
N ASN A 18 21.07 -9.51 -11.47
CA ASN A 18 21.63 -10.71 -10.85
C ASN A 18 23.06 -10.44 -10.34
N TYR A 19 23.21 -10.07 -9.07
CA TYR A 19 24.53 -9.90 -8.46
C TYR A 19 24.98 -11.20 -7.78
N GLN A 20 25.70 -12.05 -8.53
CA GLN A 20 26.27 -13.30 -8.02
C GLN A 20 27.11 -13.10 -6.74
N TYR A 21 27.80 -11.96 -6.64
CA TYR A 21 28.59 -11.56 -5.46
C TYR A 21 27.78 -11.45 -4.15
N ILE A 22 26.47 -11.16 -4.20
CA ILE A 22 25.63 -11.11 -2.99
C ILE A 22 25.58 -12.48 -2.30
N ARG A 23 25.46 -13.55 -3.10
CA ARG A 23 25.39 -14.93 -2.60
C ARG A 23 26.73 -15.37 -2.01
N GLU A 24 27.83 -15.06 -2.69
CA GLU A 24 29.19 -15.38 -2.25
C GLU A 24 29.53 -14.67 -0.93
N PHE A 25 29.23 -13.37 -0.86
CA PHE A 25 29.45 -12.59 0.36
C PHE A 25 28.62 -13.10 1.53
N ARG A 26 27.34 -13.44 1.30
CA ARG A 26 26.49 -14.04 2.34
C ARG A 26 27.08 -15.34 2.88
N ASN A 27 27.42 -16.28 1.98
CA ASN A 27 27.90 -17.61 2.38
C ASN A 27 29.20 -17.55 3.18
N ALA A 28 30.09 -16.59 2.87
CA ALA A 28 31.34 -16.43 3.59
C ALA A 28 31.18 -15.64 4.90
N PHE A 29 30.36 -14.59 4.91
CA PHE A 29 30.37 -13.61 5.99
C PHE A 29 29.32 -13.85 7.07
N PHE A 30 28.15 -14.39 6.73
CA PHE A 30 27.05 -14.52 7.69
C PHE A 30 27.33 -15.60 8.76
N PRO A 31 27.86 -16.79 8.41
CA PRO A 31 28.28 -17.77 9.42
C PRO A 31 29.37 -17.24 10.36
N TYR A 32 30.25 -16.38 9.85
CA TYR A 32 31.28 -15.74 10.68
C TYR A 32 30.67 -14.77 11.70
N LEU A 33 29.65 -14.00 11.31
CA LEU A 33 28.94 -13.10 12.24
C LEU A 33 28.22 -13.87 13.35
N GLU A 34 27.55 -14.96 12.97
CA GLU A 34 26.79 -15.82 13.90
C GLU A 34 27.71 -16.55 14.88
N SER A 35 28.78 -17.19 14.39
CA SER A 35 29.72 -17.94 15.22
C SER A 35 30.52 -17.08 16.21
N ARG A 36 30.58 -15.77 16.00
CA ARG A 36 31.27 -14.80 16.86
C ARG A 36 30.33 -13.96 17.72
N ASP A 37 29.02 -14.28 17.71
CA ASP A 37 27.95 -13.54 18.41
C ASP A 37 27.97 -12.03 18.13
N LEU A 38 28.32 -11.65 16.90
CA LEU A 38 28.46 -10.24 16.52
C LEU A 38 27.10 -9.56 16.26
N LEU A 39 26.00 -10.32 16.27
CA LEU A 39 24.66 -9.79 16.08
C LEU A 39 24.18 -8.93 17.27
N GLN A 40 24.83 -9.05 18.44
CA GLN A 40 24.60 -8.18 19.59
C GLN A 40 25.04 -6.73 19.33
N VAL A 41 25.91 -6.50 18.34
CA VAL A 41 26.31 -5.15 17.94
C VAL A 41 25.18 -4.54 17.09
N PRO A 42 24.53 -3.44 17.53
CA PRO A 42 23.29 -2.95 16.88
C PRO A 42 23.40 -2.74 15.37
N ALA A 43 24.50 -2.14 14.91
CA ALA A 43 24.72 -1.90 13.49
C ALA A 43 24.86 -3.20 12.68
N ILE A 44 25.48 -4.22 13.27
CA ILE A 44 25.64 -5.53 12.62
C ILE A 44 24.29 -6.24 12.59
N GLY A 45 23.60 -6.33 13.72
CA GLY A 45 22.29 -6.96 13.83
C GLY A 45 21.25 -6.33 12.89
N LEU A 46 21.17 -4.99 12.84
CA LEU A 46 20.26 -4.26 11.95
C LEU A 46 20.51 -4.60 10.48
N TYR A 47 21.75 -4.49 9.99
CA TYR A 47 22.01 -4.78 8.59
C TYR A 47 21.97 -6.28 8.26
N TYR A 48 22.25 -7.16 9.22
CA TYR A 48 22.08 -8.61 9.05
C TYR A 48 20.59 -8.96 8.85
N HIS A 49 19.71 -8.54 9.76
CA HIS A 49 18.28 -8.80 9.63
C HIS A 49 17.65 -8.05 8.45
N GLY A 50 18.10 -6.80 8.24
CA GLY A 50 17.67 -5.98 7.11
C GLY A 50 17.97 -6.59 5.76
N PHE A 51 19.10 -7.30 5.63
CA PHE A 51 19.43 -8.05 4.42
C PHE A 51 18.39 -9.14 4.10
N PHE A 52 18.02 -9.95 5.08
CA PHE A 52 17.02 -11.02 4.90
C PHE A 52 15.63 -10.48 4.57
N ILE A 53 15.25 -9.39 5.22
CA ILE A 53 14.01 -8.66 4.95
C ILE A 53 13.96 -8.15 3.50
N LEU A 54 15.08 -7.58 3.01
CA LEU A 54 15.18 -7.09 1.62
C LEU A 54 15.14 -8.19 0.57
N GLN A 55 15.69 -9.36 0.88
CA GLN A 55 15.63 -10.54 0.01
C GLN A 55 14.27 -11.27 0.11
N ASP A 56 13.41 -10.86 1.05
CA ASP A 56 12.19 -11.58 1.44
C ASP A 56 12.46 -13.06 1.73
N GLU A 57 13.66 -13.36 2.23
CA GLU A 57 14.10 -14.70 2.57
C GLU A 57 13.97 -14.88 4.08
N ALA A 58 13.03 -15.72 4.51
CA ALA A 58 12.68 -15.85 5.92
C ALA A 58 12.40 -14.48 6.60
N GLY A 59 11.86 -13.51 5.84
CA GLY A 59 11.63 -12.15 6.32
C GLY A 59 10.77 -12.12 7.58
N ASP A 60 9.76 -12.99 7.70
CA ASP A 60 8.87 -13.07 8.88
C ASP A 60 9.63 -13.43 10.16
N ARG A 61 10.73 -14.19 10.03
CA ARG A 61 11.60 -14.55 11.16
C ARG A 61 12.51 -13.40 11.57
N HIS A 62 12.99 -12.62 10.60
CA HIS A 62 13.98 -11.56 10.83
C HIS A 62 13.37 -10.19 11.12
N PHE A 63 12.15 -9.94 10.62
CA PHE A 63 11.47 -8.66 10.78
C PHE A 63 11.22 -8.25 12.24
N PRO A 64 10.76 -9.12 13.16
CA PRO A 64 10.57 -8.75 14.55
C PRO A 64 11.87 -8.28 15.23
N ALA A 65 12.98 -8.99 14.98
CA ALA A 65 14.29 -8.63 15.52
C ALA A 65 14.82 -7.32 14.92
N PHE A 66 14.67 -7.11 13.61
CA PHE A 66 15.02 -5.84 12.96
C PHE A 66 14.23 -4.66 13.52
N ARG A 67 12.91 -4.83 13.68
CA ARG A 67 12.02 -3.80 14.22
C ARG A 67 12.42 -3.41 15.63
N GLU A 68 12.71 -4.40 16.48
CA GLU A 68 13.11 -4.14 17.87
C GLU A 68 14.44 -3.38 17.93
N LEU A 69 15.47 -3.87 17.23
CA LEU A 69 16.77 -3.18 17.15
C LEU A 69 16.64 -1.75 16.59
N LEU A 70 15.77 -1.55 15.59
CA LEU A 70 15.56 -0.24 15.00
C LEU A 70 14.93 0.72 16.02
N ARG A 71 13.96 0.23 16.81
CA ARG A 71 13.30 1.01 17.86
C ARG A 71 14.27 1.36 19.00
N GLU A 72 15.07 0.40 19.45
CA GLU A 72 15.96 0.55 20.61
C GLU A 72 17.23 1.36 20.32
N HIS A 73 17.66 1.42 19.07
CA HIS A 73 18.98 1.95 18.73
C HIS A 73 19.00 3.01 17.64
N SER A 74 17.84 3.45 17.11
CA SER A 74 17.81 4.46 16.04
C SER A 74 18.55 5.76 16.39
N ASP A 75 18.54 6.16 17.67
CA ASP A 75 19.23 7.34 18.20
C ASP A 75 20.77 7.26 18.06
N ARG A 76 21.32 6.06 17.90
CA ARG A 76 22.76 5.81 17.77
C ARG A 76 23.27 5.91 16.33
N PHE A 77 22.39 6.13 15.35
CA PHE A 77 22.74 6.20 13.94
C PHE A 77 22.55 7.62 13.39
N PRO A 78 23.32 7.99 12.34
CA PRO A 78 23.06 9.22 11.62
C PRO A 78 21.62 9.27 11.08
N PRO A 79 20.91 10.42 11.07
CA PRO A 79 19.52 10.51 10.65
C PRO A 79 19.23 9.93 9.26
N GLU A 80 20.13 10.14 8.29
CA GLU A 80 20.02 9.57 6.94
C GLU A 80 20.09 8.04 6.93
N GLU A 81 20.86 7.45 7.86
CA GLU A 81 20.96 6.00 8.01
C GLU A 81 19.70 5.43 8.66
N VAL A 82 19.17 6.09 9.70
CA VAL A 82 17.89 5.73 10.32
C VAL A 82 16.77 5.78 9.28
N ARG A 83 16.71 6.83 8.48
CA ARG A 83 15.75 6.96 7.37
C ARG A 83 15.80 5.75 6.44
N GLN A 84 17.00 5.32 6.02
CA GLN A 84 17.15 4.13 5.16
C GLN A 84 16.62 2.86 5.82
N LEU A 85 16.91 2.65 7.10
CA LEU A 85 16.43 1.50 7.87
C LEU A 85 14.90 1.50 8.03
N TYR A 86 14.30 2.67 8.26
CA TYR A 86 12.84 2.82 8.29
C TYR A 86 12.21 2.50 6.92
N LEU A 87 12.78 3.02 5.83
CA LEU A 87 12.29 2.73 4.49
C LEU A 87 12.40 1.24 4.16
N MET A 88 13.44 0.54 4.62
CA MET A 88 13.55 -0.91 4.48
C MET A 88 12.39 -1.64 5.18
N ALA A 89 12.12 -1.33 6.45
CA ALA A 89 11.02 -1.95 7.20
C ALA A 89 9.65 -1.63 6.59
N ILE A 90 9.42 -0.36 6.20
CA ILE A 90 8.17 0.07 5.58
C ILE A 90 7.95 -0.65 4.25
N ASN A 91 8.97 -0.72 3.39
CA ASN A 91 8.86 -1.38 2.09
C ASN A 91 8.59 -2.88 2.23
N TYR A 92 9.18 -3.52 3.25
CA TYR A 92 8.85 -4.91 3.57
C TYR A 92 7.36 -5.06 3.93
N CYS A 93 6.86 -4.25 4.86
CA CYS A 93 5.45 -4.29 5.26
C CYS A 93 4.51 -4.03 4.08
N VAL A 94 4.83 -3.03 3.23
CA VAL A 94 4.09 -2.74 1.99
C VAL A 94 4.06 -3.96 1.07
N GLY A 95 5.18 -4.66 0.92
CA GLY A 95 5.27 -5.90 0.14
C GLY A 95 4.32 -6.99 0.66
N ARG A 96 4.28 -7.21 1.98
CA ARG A 96 3.38 -8.19 2.63
C ARG A 96 1.90 -7.78 2.49
N VAL A 97 1.57 -6.51 2.71
CA VAL A 97 0.22 -5.97 2.52
C VAL A 97 -0.25 -6.17 1.07
N ASN A 98 0.62 -5.93 0.09
CA ASN A 98 0.28 -6.12 -1.33
C ASN A 98 0.01 -7.61 -1.69
N ARG A 99 0.47 -8.55 -0.86
CA ARG A 99 0.18 -10.00 -0.99
C ARG A 99 -1.07 -10.42 -0.20
N GLY A 100 -1.79 -9.48 0.41
CA GLY A 100 -3.01 -9.73 1.18
C GLY A 100 -2.78 -10.00 2.67
N GLU A 101 -1.54 -9.84 3.18
CA GLU A 101 -1.26 -10.05 4.60
C GLU A 101 -1.55 -8.81 5.43
N HIS A 102 -2.85 -8.56 5.63
CA HIS A 102 -3.36 -7.35 6.27
C HIS A 102 -2.86 -7.11 7.71
N ARG A 103 -2.35 -8.13 8.41
CA ARG A 103 -1.72 -7.97 9.73
C ARG A 103 -0.56 -6.96 9.75
N PHE A 104 0.12 -6.78 8.61
CA PHE A 104 1.23 -5.84 8.49
C PHE A 104 0.79 -4.37 8.42
N PHE A 105 -0.51 -4.07 8.34
CA PHE A 105 -0.98 -2.69 8.45
C PHE A 105 -0.68 -2.08 9.82
N GLU A 106 -0.73 -2.85 10.90
CA GLU A 106 -0.36 -2.41 12.25
C GLU A 106 1.12 -2.00 12.31
N GLU A 107 2.00 -2.87 11.81
CA GLU A 107 3.45 -2.62 11.73
C GLU A 107 3.76 -1.39 10.87
N MET A 108 3.11 -1.31 9.72
CA MET A 108 3.26 -0.20 8.77
C MET A 108 2.78 1.13 9.39
N SER A 109 1.65 1.12 10.10
CA SER A 109 1.10 2.27 10.82
C SER A 109 2.07 2.78 11.89
N ALA A 110 2.58 1.88 12.73
CA ALA A 110 3.56 2.21 13.77
C ALA A 110 4.86 2.81 13.18
N LEU A 111 5.40 2.20 12.12
CA LEU A 111 6.61 2.69 11.45
C LEU A 111 6.41 4.08 10.83
N TYR A 112 5.26 4.33 10.18
CA TYR A 112 4.97 5.64 9.62
C TYR A 112 4.82 6.70 10.70
N ARG A 113 4.09 6.42 11.79
CA ARG A 113 3.94 7.36 12.90
C ARG A 113 5.29 7.74 13.52
N ALA A 114 6.12 6.73 13.81
CA ALA A 114 7.46 6.95 14.37
C ALA A 114 8.38 7.72 13.40
N GLY A 115 8.38 7.34 12.11
CA GLY A 115 9.22 7.98 11.09
C GLY A 115 8.79 9.41 10.76
N LEU A 116 7.49 9.70 10.74
CA LEU A 116 6.94 11.01 10.40
C LEU A 116 7.05 12.02 11.54
N SER A 117 6.82 11.59 12.80
CA SER A 117 6.97 12.46 13.98
C SER A 117 8.40 12.96 14.17
N GLN A 118 9.39 12.19 13.69
CA GLN A 118 10.81 12.54 13.71
C GLN A 118 11.30 13.19 12.40
N ASN A 119 10.41 13.48 11.45
CA ASN A 119 10.75 14.00 10.12
C ASN A 119 11.70 13.11 9.27
N LEU A 120 11.93 11.86 9.67
CA LEU A 120 12.86 10.93 9.01
C LEU A 120 12.43 10.59 7.57
N LEU A 121 11.12 10.55 7.32
CA LEU A 121 10.58 10.21 6.00
C LEU A 121 10.54 11.40 5.03
N LEU A 122 10.93 12.60 5.47
CA LEU A 122 11.08 13.76 4.59
C LEU A 122 12.44 13.71 3.89
N GLU A 123 12.45 13.86 2.57
CA GLU A 123 13.66 14.04 1.78
C GLU A 123 13.75 15.48 1.32
N LYS A 124 14.79 16.21 1.74
CA LYS A 124 14.93 17.64 1.40
C LYS A 124 13.66 18.45 1.71
N GLY A 125 13.02 18.15 2.85
CA GLY A 125 11.77 18.77 3.27
C GLY A 125 10.52 18.35 2.49
N ARG A 126 10.58 17.27 1.70
CA ARG A 126 9.46 16.76 0.90
C ARG A 126 9.07 15.35 1.30
N LEU A 127 7.77 15.09 1.30
CA LEU A 127 7.23 13.74 1.45
C LEU A 127 6.87 13.20 0.07
N SER A 128 7.29 11.97 -0.23
CA SER A 128 6.85 11.30 -1.45
C SER A 128 5.35 11.06 -1.41
N ARG A 129 4.67 11.24 -2.56
CA ARG A 129 3.24 10.94 -2.68
C ARG A 129 2.92 9.49 -2.28
N PHE A 130 3.83 8.56 -2.57
CA PHE A 130 3.62 7.15 -2.24
C PHE A 130 3.66 6.92 -0.73
N THR A 131 4.63 7.50 -0.03
CA THR A 131 4.74 7.46 1.43
C THR A 131 3.50 8.06 2.08
N TYR A 132 3.03 9.20 1.59
CA TYR A 132 1.80 9.86 2.07
C TYR A 132 0.56 8.97 1.88
N LEU A 133 0.31 8.49 0.66
CA LEU A 133 -0.82 7.62 0.34
C LEU A 133 -0.82 6.33 1.19
N ASN A 134 0.36 5.73 1.35
CA ASN A 134 0.54 4.50 2.12
C ASN A 134 0.36 4.71 3.63
N ALA A 135 0.84 5.83 4.18
CA ALA A 135 0.65 6.14 5.58
C ALA A 135 -0.83 6.36 5.92
N VAL A 136 -1.56 7.13 5.10
CA VAL A 136 -3.03 7.26 5.22
C VAL A 136 -3.71 5.90 5.06
N ALA A 137 -3.26 5.09 4.11
CA ALA A 137 -3.82 3.75 3.91
C ALA A 137 -3.69 2.88 5.17
N ALA A 138 -2.52 2.90 5.82
CA ALA A 138 -2.26 2.14 7.03
C ALA A 138 -3.11 2.66 8.21
N ALA A 139 -3.21 3.98 8.39
CA ALA A 139 -4.05 4.61 9.40
C ALA A 139 -5.52 4.16 9.28
N ILE A 140 -6.07 4.27 8.07
CA ILE A 140 -7.45 3.89 7.77
C ILE A 140 -7.68 2.39 8.01
N GLN A 141 -6.75 1.53 7.58
CA GLN A 141 -6.91 0.07 7.70
C GLN A 141 -6.80 -0.42 9.14
N THR A 142 -6.01 0.27 9.97
CA THR A 142 -5.94 0.06 11.43
C THR A 142 -7.08 0.76 12.18
N ARG A 143 -7.99 1.42 11.45
CA ARG A 143 -9.14 2.19 11.98
C ARG A 143 -8.75 3.34 12.91
N ASP A 144 -7.51 3.80 12.84
CA ASP A 144 -7.06 5.02 13.50
C ASP A 144 -7.39 6.23 12.63
N PHE A 145 -8.67 6.60 12.65
CA PHE A 145 -9.21 7.68 11.81
C PHE A 145 -8.73 9.07 12.25
N ASP A 146 -8.49 9.26 13.56
CA ASP A 146 -7.97 10.51 14.10
C ASP A 146 -6.57 10.77 13.56
N TRP A 147 -5.70 9.76 13.62
CA TRP A 147 -4.36 9.89 13.03
C TRP A 147 -4.40 10.02 11.51
N ALA A 148 -5.33 9.35 10.83
CA ALA A 148 -5.51 9.53 9.39
C ALA A 148 -5.83 10.99 9.04
N GLU A 149 -6.74 11.63 9.77
CA GLU A 149 -7.10 13.03 9.57
C GLU A 149 -5.92 13.97 9.85
N GLU A 150 -5.26 13.80 11.00
CA GLU A 150 -4.05 14.58 11.33
C GLU A 150 -2.99 14.47 10.24
N LEU A 151 -2.73 13.25 9.75
CA LEU A 151 -1.72 13.00 8.75
C LEU A 151 -2.07 13.67 7.42
N ILE A 152 -3.34 13.62 7.02
CA ILE A 152 -3.82 14.24 5.79
C ILE A 152 -3.60 15.75 5.83
N GLU A 153 -4.02 16.41 6.91
CA GLU A 153 -3.94 17.86 7.00
C GLU A 153 -2.51 18.36 7.19
N GLN A 154 -1.76 17.75 8.11
CA GLN A 154 -0.44 18.25 8.49
C GLN A 154 0.64 18.00 7.43
N TYR A 155 0.57 16.87 6.71
CA TYR A 155 1.63 16.48 5.78
C TYR A 155 1.38 16.88 4.33
N ARG A 156 0.19 17.39 3.98
CA ARG A 156 -0.12 17.94 2.65
C ARG A 156 0.93 18.95 2.17
N ARG A 157 1.40 19.83 3.06
CA ARG A 157 2.38 20.89 2.73
C ARG A 157 3.70 20.33 2.21
N PHE A 158 4.10 19.14 2.64
CA PHE A 158 5.36 18.50 2.23
C PHE A 158 5.27 17.80 0.87
N LEU A 159 4.07 17.59 0.34
CA LEU A 159 3.90 17.05 -1.01
C LEU A 159 4.39 18.03 -2.08
N SER A 160 4.90 17.49 -3.18
CA SER A 160 5.23 18.31 -4.35
C SER A 160 3.96 18.92 -4.96
N PRO A 161 4.00 20.16 -5.48
CA PRO A 161 2.81 20.81 -6.04
C PRO A 161 2.14 19.99 -7.15
N ALA A 162 2.92 19.24 -7.92
CA ALA A 162 2.42 18.40 -9.02
C ALA A 162 1.48 17.26 -8.56
N HIS A 163 1.56 16.84 -7.30
CA HIS A 163 0.79 15.72 -6.75
C HIS A 163 -0.05 16.07 -5.53
N ARG A 164 0.19 17.24 -4.93
CA ARG A 164 -0.39 17.65 -3.65
C ARG A 164 -1.90 17.54 -3.63
N ASP A 165 -2.58 18.19 -4.58
CA ASP A 165 -4.04 18.27 -4.55
C ASP A 165 -4.67 16.91 -4.83
N SER A 166 -4.20 16.20 -5.86
CA SER A 166 -4.73 14.88 -6.17
C SER A 166 -4.53 13.87 -5.04
N ALA A 167 -3.37 13.88 -4.37
CA ALA A 167 -3.12 12.96 -3.27
C ALA A 167 -3.92 13.34 -2.02
N TYR A 168 -4.02 14.64 -1.72
CA TYR A 168 -4.82 15.14 -0.60
C TYR A 168 -6.30 14.76 -0.74
N HIS A 169 -6.93 15.13 -1.86
CA HIS A 169 -8.35 14.88 -2.10
C HIS A 169 -8.66 13.37 -2.18
N TYR A 170 -7.76 12.57 -2.76
CA TYR A 170 -7.92 11.11 -2.72
C TYR A 170 -7.92 10.57 -1.28
N CYS A 171 -7.01 11.05 -0.44
CA CYS A 171 -6.92 10.61 0.95
C CYS A 171 -8.13 11.06 1.77
N ARG A 172 -8.59 12.32 1.63
CA ARG A 172 -9.84 12.81 2.24
C ARG A 172 -11.02 11.95 1.80
N ALA A 173 -11.18 11.75 0.49
CA ALA A 173 -12.26 10.92 -0.05
C ALA A 173 -12.26 9.51 0.52
N ARG A 174 -11.08 8.90 0.66
CA ARG A 174 -10.94 7.56 1.22
C ARG A 174 -11.30 7.54 2.71
N LEU A 175 -10.87 8.52 3.50
CA LEU A 175 -11.24 8.63 4.91
C LEU A 175 -12.75 8.83 5.07
N SER A 176 -13.35 9.75 4.31
CA SER A 176 -14.79 10.00 4.32
C SER A 176 -15.59 8.78 3.90
N TYR A 177 -15.12 8.02 2.89
CA TYR A 177 -15.77 6.77 2.50
C TYR A 177 -15.79 5.73 3.63
N GLU A 178 -14.64 5.49 4.29
CA GLU A 178 -14.52 4.48 5.35
C GLU A 178 -15.24 4.88 6.64
N THR A 179 -15.53 6.16 6.81
CA THR A 179 -16.31 6.71 7.93
C THR A 179 -17.78 6.96 7.60
N GLY A 180 -18.24 6.52 6.41
CA GLY A 180 -19.65 6.62 5.99
C GLY A 180 -20.11 8.00 5.51
N ARG A 181 -19.21 8.97 5.38
CA ARG A 181 -19.48 10.32 4.87
C ARG A 181 -19.42 10.35 3.35
N TYR A 182 -20.40 9.72 2.71
CA TYR A 182 -20.37 9.47 1.27
C TYR A 182 -20.45 10.72 0.39
N ASP A 183 -21.26 11.71 0.76
CA ASP A 183 -21.36 12.97 0.00
C ASP A 183 -20.05 13.77 0.06
N GLU A 184 -19.39 13.78 1.22
CA GLU A 184 -18.07 14.40 1.38
C GLU A 184 -17.05 13.66 0.50
N ALA A 185 -17.06 12.33 0.51
CA ALA A 185 -16.14 11.54 -0.32
C ALA A 185 -16.30 11.82 -1.83
N LEU A 186 -17.54 11.89 -2.33
CA LEU A 186 -17.80 12.25 -3.72
C LEU A 186 -17.39 13.70 -4.02
N THR A 187 -17.63 14.63 -3.10
CA THR A 187 -17.20 16.03 -3.21
C THR A 187 -15.69 16.12 -3.38
N GLU A 188 -14.93 15.45 -2.52
CA GLU A 188 -13.47 15.39 -2.56
C GLU A 188 -12.95 14.82 -3.89
N ILE A 189 -13.56 13.74 -4.39
CA ILE A 189 -13.20 13.15 -5.69
C ILE A 189 -13.42 14.13 -6.84
N ASN A 190 -14.50 14.91 -6.80
CA ASN A 190 -14.83 15.85 -7.87
C ASN A 190 -13.99 17.14 -7.84
N GLN A 191 -13.39 17.49 -6.71
CA GLN A 191 -12.53 18.67 -6.57
C GLN A 191 -11.14 18.50 -7.20
N ALA A 192 -10.67 17.26 -7.41
CA ALA A 192 -9.31 16.99 -7.87
C ALA A 192 -9.22 16.55 -9.33
N TYR A 193 -8.21 17.09 -10.03
CA TYR A 193 -7.77 16.56 -11.32
C TYR A 193 -6.70 15.48 -11.13
N PHE A 194 -7.09 14.21 -11.26
CA PHE A 194 -6.19 13.06 -11.14
C PHE A 194 -5.40 12.80 -12.43
N LYS A 195 -4.20 13.39 -12.52
CA LYS A 195 -3.23 13.13 -13.60
C LYS A 195 -2.69 11.70 -13.59
N ASP A 196 -2.50 11.13 -12.40
CA ASP A 196 -2.06 9.75 -12.23
C ASP A 196 -3.23 8.80 -12.55
N VAL A 197 -3.05 7.96 -13.57
CA VAL A 197 -4.10 7.08 -14.09
C VAL A 197 -4.57 6.08 -13.04
N LEU A 198 -3.67 5.57 -12.20
CA LEU A 198 -4.02 4.57 -11.19
C LEU A 198 -4.73 5.23 -10.01
N LEU A 199 -4.29 6.41 -9.59
CA LEU A 199 -4.97 7.19 -8.55
C LEU A 199 -6.39 7.60 -9.00
N ASN A 200 -6.55 7.98 -10.27
CA ASN A 200 -7.86 8.28 -10.85
C ASN A 200 -8.78 7.05 -10.82
N LEU A 201 -8.28 5.89 -11.24
CA LEU A 201 -9.07 4.65 -11.19
C LEU A 201 -9.43 4.25 -9.76
N ALA A 202 -8.53 4.45 -8.80
CA ALA A 202 -8.81 4.20 -7.39
C ALA A 202 -9.90 5.14 -6.83
N ALA A 203 -9.85 6.44 -7.17
CA ALA A 203 -10.90 7.39 -6.82
C ALA A 203 -12.25 7.00 -7.44
N LYS A 204 -12.25 6.60 -8.72
CA LYS A 204 -13.46 6.10 -9.40
C LYS A 204 -14.00 4.82 -8.78
N THR A 205 -13.14 3.95 -8.26
CA THR A 205 -13.59 2.78 -7.47
C THR A 205 -14.33 3.21 -6.21
N ILE A 206 -13.87 4.25 -5.50
CA ILE A 206 -14.60 4.78 -4.34
C ILE A 206 -15.99 5.29 -4.76
N SER A 207 -16.08 6.10 -5.81
CA SER A 207 -17.39 6.57 -6.32
C SER A 207 -18.31 5.42 -6.71
N LEU A 208 -17.79 4.38 -7.37
CA LEU A 208 -18.54 3.18 -7.73
C LEU A 208 -19.14 2.52 -6.49
N LYS A 209 -18.34 2.31 -5.44
CA LYS A 209 -18.79 1.69 -4.20
C LYS A 209 -19.85 2.55 -3.51
N ILE A 210 -19.67 3.87 -3.50
CA ILE A 210 -20.64 4.83 -2.95
C ILE A 210 -21.98 4.75 -3.69
N TYR A 211 -21.98 4.82 -5.03
CA TYR A 211 -23.23 4.76 -5.80
C TYR A 211 -23.97 3.45 -5.61
N TYR A 212 -23.25 2.33 -5.44
CA TYR A 212 -23.87 1.06 -5.08
C TYR A 212 -24.48 1.10 -3.67
N THR A 213 -23.73 1.58 -2.68
CA THR A 213 -24.19 1.65 -1.27
C THR A 213 -25.39 2.58 -1.10
N LEU A 214 -25.47 3.66 -1.86
CA LEU A 214 -26.60 4.60 -1.86
C LEU A 214 -27.75 4.17 -2.78
N GLU A 215 -27.66 2.99 -3.39
CA GLU A 215 -28.65 2.46 -4.36
C GLU A 215 -28.92 3.39 -5.56
N ASN A 216 -27.96 4.26 -5.88
CA ASN A 216 -28.01 5.16 -7.02
C ASN A 216 -27.62 4.42 -8.31
N PHE A 217 -28.41 3.43 -8.70
CA PHE A 217 -28.05 2.46 -9.74
C PHE A 217 -27.94 3.08 -11.15
N ASP A 218 -28.74 4.09 -11.47
CA ASP A 218 -28.62 4.81 -12.75
C ASP A 218 -27.27 5.54 -12.86
N LEU A 219 -26.85 6.22 -11.79
CA LEU A 219 -25.54 6.87 -11.71
C LEU A 219 -24.41 5.85 -11.72
N LEU A 220 -24.59 4.71 -11.05
CA LEU A 220 -23.62 3.63 -11.04
C LEU A 220 -23.42 3.04 -12.45
N ASP A 221 -24.47 2.76 -13.21
CA ASP A 221 -24.34 2.23 -14.57
C ASP A 221 -23.63 3.24 -15.49
N ALA A 222 -24.02 4.51 -15.44
CA ALA A 222 -23.36 5.58 -16.18
C ALA A 222 -21.87 5.68 -15.81
N HIS A 223 -21.53 5.60 -14.52
CA HIS A 223 -20.15 5.62 -14.02
C HIS A 223 -19.34 4.40 -14.46
N VAL A 224 -19.92 3.20 -14.40
CA VAL A 224 -19.31 1.96 -14.88
C VAL A 224 -19.03 2.03 -16.38
N ASN A 225 -19.93 2.60 -17.17
CA ASN A 225 -19.75 2.82 -18.60
C ASN A 225 -18.63 3.83 -18.89
N ALA A 226 -18.61 4.96 -18.18
CA ALA A 226 -17.56 5.96 -18.29
C ALA A 226 -16.18 5.41 -17.90
N MET A 227 -16.09 4.67 -16.79
CA MET A 227 -14.85 4.04 -16.32
C MET A 227 -14.35 2.98 -17.31
N ASN A 228 -15.25 2.17 -17.89
CA ASN A 228 -14.89 1.20 -18.94
C ASN A 228 -14.30 1.91 -20.19
N ASN A 229 -14.92 3.00 -20.64
CA ASN A 229 -14.43 3.78 -21.77
C ASN A 229 -13.06 4.40 -21.49
N PHE A 230 -12.86 4.93 -20.27
CA PHE A 230 -11.57 5.45 -19.82
C PHE A 230 -10.48 4.37 -19.82
N ILE A 231 -10.77 3.17 -19.30
CA ILE A 231 -9.85 2.03 -19.28
C ILE A 231 -9.51 1.54 -20.69
N ARG A 232 -10.49 1.56 -21.61
CA ARG A 232 -10.27 1.16 -23.01
C ARG A 232 -9.31 2.10 -23.74
N ARG A 233 -9.41 3.40 -23.48
CA ARG A 233 -8.60 4.45 -24.13
C ARG A 233 -7.19 4.59 -23.55
N ASN A 234 -6.98 4.26 -22.27
CA ASN A 234 -5.68 4.40 -21.62
C ASN A 234 -4.80 3.15 -21.75
N ARG A 235 -3.71 3.25 -22.52
CA ARG A 235 -2.71 2.17 -22.67
C ARG A 235 -1.76 2.06 -21.48
N LEU A 236 -1.63 3.11 -20.66
CA LEU A 236 -0.68 3.21 -19.54
C LEU A 236 -1.11 2.47 -18.25
N ILE A 237 -2.25 1.78 -18.24
CA ILE A 237 -2.75 1.07 -17.05
C ILE A 237 -1.91 -0.19 -16.74
N GLY A 238 -1.25 -0.75 -17.76
CA GLY A 238 -0.40 -1.94 -17.60
C GLY A 238 -1.17 -3.13 -17.05
N TYR A 239 -0.55 -3.86 -16.11
CA TYR A 239 -1.10 -5.09 -15.53
C TYR A 239 -2.38 -4.88 -14.70
N HIS A 240 -2.61 -3.66 -14.19
CA HIS A 240 -3.83 -3.33 -13.42
C HIS A 240 -5.11 -3.33 -14.28
N ARG A 241 -4.99 -3.34 -15.62
CA ARG A 241 -6.14 -3.22 -16.52
C ARG A 241 -7.15 -4.33 -16.29
N LYS A 242 -6.68 -5.57 -16.18
CA LYS A 242 -7.53 -6.75 -15.96
C LYS A 242 -8.28 -6.66 -14.62
N ASN A 243 -7.64 -6.13 -13.58
CA ASN A 243 -8.24 -5.94 -12.26
C ASN A 243 -9.47 -5.03 -12.33
N TYR A 244 -9.32 -3.83 -12.90
CA TYR A 244 -10.43 -2.88 -13.01
C TYR A 244 -11.53 -3.36 -13.97
N LEU A 245 -11.19 -4.04 -15.06
CA LEU A 245 -12.20 -4.64 -15.94
C LEU A 245 -12.99 -5.75 -15.23
N ASN A 246 -12.34 -6.56 -14.40
CA ASN A 246 -13.02 -7.55 -13.57
C ASN A 246 -13.96 -6.88 -12.57
N LEU A 247 -13.52 -5.82 -11.88
CA LEU A 247 -14.38 -5.01 -11.00
C LEU A 247 -15.64 -4.56 -11.75
N LEU A 248 -15.49 -3.87 -12.89
CA LEU A 248 -16.64 -3.37 -13.66
C LEU A 248 -17.56 -4.50 -14.17
N ARG A 249 -16.99 -5.64 -14.57
CA ARG A 249 -17.76 -6.82 -14.99
C ARG A 249 -18.61 -7.34 -13.84
N PHE A 250 -18.05 -7.49 -12.64
CA PHE A 250 -18.78 -8.02 -11.50
C PHE A 250 -19.76 -7.03 -10.92
N THR A 251 -19.48 -5.72 -10.94
CA THR A 251 -20.46 -4.69 -10.60
C THR A 251 -21.70 -4.77 -11.51
N ARG A 252 -21.53 -4.94 -12.83
CA ARG A 252 -22.69 -5.15 -13.73
C ARG A 252 -23.47 -6.42 -13.41
N LYS A 253 -22.79 -7.50 -13.04
CA LYS A 253 -23.45 -8.74 -12.62
C LYS A 253 -24.22 -8.57 -11.31
N LEU A 254 -23.69 -7.79 -10.36
CA LEU A 254 -24.42 -7.44 -9.13
C LEU A 254 -25.69 -6.64 -9.41
N LEU A 255 -25.67 -5.74 -10.40
CA LEU A 255 -26.87 -4.97 -10.76
C LEU A 255 -27.95 -5.81 -11.47
N GLY A 256 -27.55 -6.89 -12.14
CA GLY A 256 -28.46 -7.73 -12.91
C GLY A 256 -28.88 -9.03 -12.23
N VAL A 257 -28.26 -9.43 -11.12
CA VAL A 257 -28.60 -10.67 -10.41
C VAL A 257 -29.90 -10.47 -9.63
N ASN A 258 -30.82 -11.43 -9.72
CA ASN A 258 -32.01 -11.44 -8.87
C ASN A 258 -31.59 -11.84 -7.44
N PRO A 259 -31.71 -10.96 -6.43
CA PRO A 259 -31.32 -11.30 -5.06
C PRO A 259 -32.17 -12.43 -4.45
N PHE A 260 -33.37 -12.66 -5.00
CA PHE A 260 -34.27 -13.73 -4.55
C PHE A 260 -34.03 -15.08 -5.24
N ASP A 261 -32.99 -15.21 -6.05
CA ASP A 261 -32.56 -16.47 -6.65
C ASP A 261 -31.27 -16.97 -5.98
N PRO A 262 -31.37 -17.91 -5.01
CA PRO A 262 -30.22 -18.46 -4.29
C PRO A 262 -29.20 -19.15 -5.20
N LYS A 263 -29.65 -19.70 -6.34
CA LYS A 263 -28.77 -20.39 -7.27
C LYS A 263 -27.95 -19.37 -8.06
N ALA A 264 -28.59 -18.34 -8.61
CA ALA A 264 -27.91 -17.29 -9.35
C ALA A 264 -26.91 -16.51 -8.49
N THR A 265 -27.28 -16.20 -7.24
CA THR A 265 -26.39 -15.53 -6.26
C THR A 265 -25.20 -16.41 -5.86
N ALA A 266 -25.41 -17.71 -5.64
CA ALA A 266 -24.32 -18.66 -5.37
C ALA A 266 -23.37 -18.82 -6.57
N GLU A 267 -23.89 -18.90 -7.80
CA GLU A 267 -23.08 -18.96 -9.01
C GLU A 267 -22.23 -17.69 -9.20
N LEU A 268 -22.79 -16.51 -8.89
CA LEU A 268 -22.05 -15.25 -8.95
C LEU A 268 -20.95 -15.18 -7.88
N ARG A 269 -21.23 -15.66 -6.67
CA ARG A 269 -20.24 -15.78 -5.58
C ARG A 269 -19.02 -16.60 -6.02
N VAL A 270 -19.23 -17.79 -6.57
CA VAL A 270 -18.16 -18.67 -7.08
C VAL A 270 -17.33 -17.97 -8.15
N GLN A 271 -17.98 -17.23 -9.07
CA GLN A 271 -17.27 -16.49 -10.12
C GLN A 271 -16.41 -15.35 -9.57
N ILE A 272 -16.87 -14.64 -8.53
CA ILE A 272 -16.11 -13.58 -7.87
C ILE A 272 -14.91 -14.17 -7.11
N GLU A 273 -15.10 -15.28 -6.41
CA GLU A 273 -14.04 -15.99 -5.68
C GLU A 273 -12.92 -16.48 -6.62
N ALA A 274 -13.30 -17.07 -7.76
CA ALA A 274 -12.35 -17.57 -8.76
C ALA A 274 -11.66 -16.49 -9.60
N ALA A 275 -12.09 -15.23 -9.50
CA ALA A 275 -11.54 -14.16 -10.32
C ALA A 275 -10.15 -13.69 -9.85
N GLU A 276 -9.19 -13.73 -10.78
CA GLU A 276 -7.84 -13.21 -10.56
C GLU A 276 -7.29 -12.47 -11.81
N PRO A 277 -6.80 -11.22 -11.67
CA PRO A 277 -6.77 -10.39 -10.47
C PRO A 277 -8.13 -9.74 -10.15
N LEU A 278 -8.44 -9.58 -8.86
CA LEU A 278 -9.60 -8.82 -8.37
C LEU A 278 -9.35 -8.31 -6.94
N THR A 279 -8.96 -7.04 -6.79
CA THR A 279 -8.62 -6.42 -5.49
C THR A 279 -9.84 -6.15 -4.62
N GLU A 280 -10.97 -5.74 -5.21
CA GLU A 280 -12.22 -5.46 -4.48
C GLU A 280 -13.09 -6.71 -4.25
N LYS A 281 -12.47 -7.90 -4.21
CA LYS A 281 -13.19 -9.19 -4.06
C LYS A 281 -14.04 -9.22 -2.80
N ALA A 282 -13.45 -8.83 -1.66
CA ALA A 282 -14.15 -8.80 -0.37
C ALA A 282 -15.37 -7.87 -0.40
N TRP A 283 -15.26 -6.71 -1.03
CA TRP A 283 -16.38 -5.77 -1.15
C TRP A 283 -17.50 -6.33 -2.02
N LEU A 284 -17.18 -6.90 -3.19
CA LEU A 284 -18.18 -7.50 -4.09
C LEU A 284 -18.93 -8.66 -3.43
N LEU A 285 -18.21 -9.53 -2.69
CA LEU A 285 -18.82 -10.63 -1.95
C LEU A 285 -19.74 -10.15 -0.83
N ALA A 286 -19.39 -9.05 -0.16
CA ALA A 286 -20.21 -8.47 0.88
C ALA A 286 -21.55 -7.89 0.37
N GLN A 287 -21.69 -7.66 -0.94
CA GLN A 287 -22.94 -7.19 -1.55
C GLN A 287 -23.91 -8.33 -1.91
N LEU A 288 -23.45 -9.59 -1.90
CA LEU A 288 -24.27 -10.78 -2.19
C LEU A 288 -24.92 -11.37 -0.94
N ARG A 289 -25.32 -10.52 0.02
CA ARG A 289 -25.94 -10.98 1.26
C ARG A 289 -27.36 -11.45 1.05
#